data_AF-A0A433PUK9-F1
#
_entry.id   AF-A0A433PUK9-F1
#
_cell.length_a   1.000
_cell.length_b   1.000
_cell.length_c   1.000
_cell.angle_alpha   90.00
_cell.angle_beta   90.00
_cell.angle_gamma   90.00
#
_symmetry.space_group_name_H-M   'P 1'
#
loop_
_entity.id
_entity.type
_entity.pdbx_description
1 polymer ?
#
loop_
_entity_poly.entity_id
_entity_poly.type
_entity_poly.pdbx_seq_one_letter_code
_entity_poly.pdbx_strand_id
1 'polypeptide(L)'
;MASASKKTLAQLPTLTLLTSSLPVDSFTSDPDNLPSRAFLTQTRPVYKACFSYLTPEEAPDPRLLAVSRTAMELLDLDEKESETDEFVQIFSGNKVLEGTHPWALCYGGHQFGKSIDPAHSDPHATLALNHFSRTHYVCSPLRLGDGRAISLFETVNSRQERWELQLKGAGRTPYSRFADGYAVLRSSIREFLCSEGMYHPSRELYSCSKLYPHLAPSCLPFPPLALSALSVPTTRALSLIVTSRDVYREDAPSDARQPEKGAIVCRVAPSWLRFGNFEILHSRKDAEGVRQLAEFIAREVIVVPEGKMGEEKEGWNRFGRMFREVARKTAQMVAGWQSVGKSWWMRMLERLTSVLW
;
A
#
# COMPACT_ATOMS: atom_id res chain seq x y z
N MET A 1 8.51 -16.53 -28.23
CA MET A 1 8.42 -16.30 -26.77
C MET A 1 7.41 -17.28 -26.24
N ALA A 2 7.78 -18.19 -25.34
CA ALA A 2 6.82 -19.11 -24.75
C ALA A 2 5.76 -18.28 -23.99
N SER A 3 4.48 -18.50 -24.28
CA SER A 3 3.39 -17.96 -23.46
C SER A 3 3.64 -18.44 -22.04
N ALA A 4 3.88 -17.53 -21.09
CA ALA A 4 3.90 -17.89 -19.69
C ALA A 4 2.60 -18.64 -19.38
N SER A 5 2.70 -19.82 -18.77
CA SER A 5 1.52 -20.57 -18.36
C SER A 5 0.80 -19.74 -17.30
N LYS A 6 -0.42 -19.31 -17.60
CA LYS A 6 -1.30 -18.69 -16.60
C LYS A 6 -1.50 -19.69 -15.44
N LYS A 7 -1.50 -19.18 -14.21
CA LYS A 7 -1.56 -19.94 -12.96
C LYS A 7 -2.86 -19.66 -12.23
N THR A 8 -3.35 -20.63 -11.46
CA THR A 8 -4.41 -20.40 -10.47
C THR A 8 -3.84 -19.75 -9.21
N LEU A 9 -4.70 -19.19 -8.34
CA LEU A 9 -4.25 -18.59 -7.07
C LEU A 9 -3.48 -19.56 -6.18
N ALA A 10 -3.93 -20.82 -6.11
CA ALA A 10 -3.26 -21.87 -5.34
C ALA A 10 -1.89 -22.27 -5.90
N GLN A 11 -1.62 -21.98 -7.17
CA GLN A 11 -0.36 -22.28 -7.85
C GLN A 11 0.62 -21.10 -7.84
N LEU A 12 0.23 -19.95 -7.28
CA LEU A 12 1.14 -18.82 -7.16
C LEU A 12 2.31 -19.19 -6.24
N PRO A 13 3.57 -19.00 -6.67
CA PRO A 13 4.70 -19.21 -5.80
C PRO A 13 4.70 -18.14 -4.71
N THR A 14 4.49 -18.53 -3.47
CA THR A 14 4.50 -17.61 -2.33
C THR A 14 5.91 -17.44 -1.77
N LEU A 15 6.23 -16.22 -1.34
CA LEU A 15 7.51 -15.86 -0.75
C LEU A 15 7.29 -15.22 0.63
N THR A 16 8.29 -15.34 1.50
CA THR A 16 8.34 -14.74 2.85
C THR A 16 9.60 -13.90 3.03
N LEU A 17 10.09 -13.29 1.95
CA LEU A 17 11.41 -12.67 1.87
C LEU A 17 11.52 -11.46 2.79
N LEU A 18 10.50 -10.58 2.78
CA LEU A 18 10.45 -9.43 3.68
C LEU A 18 10.36 -9.88 5.14
N THR A 19 9.43 -10.80 5.43
CA THR A 19 9.14 -11.21 6.81
C THR A 19 10.23 -12.07 7.43
N SER A 20 11.02 -12.79 6.62
CA SER A 20 12.19 -13.54 7.08
C SER A 20 13.44 -12.69 7.24
N SER A 21 13.54 -11.56 6.53
CA SER A 21 14.73 -10.71 6.52
C SER A 21 14.68 -9.53 7.49
N LEU A 22 13.49 -9.08 7.89
CA LEU A 22 13.31 -7.88 8.71
C LEU A 22 12.84 -8.22 10.13
N PRO A 23 13.14 -7.37 11.13
CA PRO A 23 12.74 -7.63 12.50
C PRO A 23 11.21 -7.56 12.66
N VAL A 24 10.65 -8.61 13.26
CA VAL A 24 9.22 -8.72 13.58
C VAL A 24 8.92 -8.11 14.94
N ASP A 25 7.70 -7.60 15.10
CA ASP A 25 7.15 -7.20 16.38
C ASP A 25 7.04 -8.39 17.33
N SER A 26 7.73 -8.31 18.47
CA SER A 26 7.72 -9.31 19.53
C SER A 26 6.33 -9.76 19.99
N PHE A 27 5.32 -8.89 19.90
CA PHE A 27 3.96 -9.23 20.32
C PHE A 27 3.23 -10.14 19.33
N THR A 28 3.69 -10.17 18.09
CA THR A 28 3.09 -10.94 17.00
C THR A 28 4.16 -11.77 16.31
N SER A 29 5.19 -12.23 17.02
CA SER A 29 6.34 -12.90 16.42
C SER A 29 6.02 -14.32 15.93
N ASP A 30 5.01 -14.94 16.54
CA ASP A 30 4.45 -16.22 16.12
C ASP A 30 3.21 -15.97 15.24
N PRO A 31 3.30 -16.17 13.92
CA PRO A 31 2.20 -15.90 13.02
C PRO A 31 1.10 -16.97 13.05
N ASP A 32 1.37 -18.17 13.60
CA ASP A 32 0.39 -19.25 13.73
C ASP A 32 -0.42 -19.12 15.03
N ASN A 33 0.10 -18.38 16.01
CA ASN A 33 -0.54 -18.13 17.30
C ASN A 33 -0.65 -16.62 17.60
N LEU A 34 -1.46 -15.92 16.79
CA LEU A 34 -1.67 -14.49 16.95
C LEU A 34 -2.51 -14.15 18.19
N PRO A 35 -2.19 -13.06 18.91
CA PRO A 35 -2.99 -12.60 20.04
C PRO A 35 -4.41 -12.18 19.62
N SER A 36 -5.34 -12.23 20.57
CA SER A 36 -6.74 -11.83 20.33
C SER A 36 -6.85 -10.41 19.78
N ARG A 37 -7.61 -10.22 18.69
CA ARG A 37 -7.81 -8.93 18.00
C ARG A 37 -8.20 -7.76 18.91
N ALA A 38 -8.66 -8.01 20.13
CA ALA A 38 -8.85 -6.98 21.16
C ALA A 38 -7.64 -6.04 21.29
N PHE A 39 -6.41 -6.53 21.09
CA PHE A 39 -5.21 -5.67 21.16
C PHE A 39 -5.14 -4.61 20.04
N LEU A 40 -5.84 -4.80 18.92
CA LEU A 40 -5.92 -3.84 17.80
C LEU A 40 -6.89 -2.68 18.08
N THR A 41 -7.68 -2.78 19.16
CA THR A 41 -8.60 -1.70 19.57
C THR A 41 -7.88 -0.53 20.23
N GLN A 42 -6.64 -0.74 20.67
CA GLN A 42 -5.81 0.25 21.35
C GLN A 42 -4.54 0.53 20.57
N THR A 43 -4.12 1.80 20.56
CA THR A 43 -2.83 2.16 19.99
C THR A 43 -1.72 1.75 20.96
N ARG A 44 -0.96 0.71 20.63
CA ARG A 44 0.22 0.29 21.42
C ARG A 44 1.51 0.66 20.71
N PRO A 45 2.61 0.99 21.40
CA PRO A 45 3.92 1.18 20.75
C PRO A 45 4.48 -0.15 20.21
N VAL A 46 5.13 -0.07 19.04
CA VAL A 46 5.85 -1.19 18.39
C VAL A 46 7.29 -0.73 18.25
N TYR A 47 8.24 -1.34 18.98
CA TYR A 47 9.66 -0.97 19.01
C TYR A 47 10.53 -2.06 18.38
N LYS A 48 11.68 -1.65 17.81
CA LYS A 48 12.68 -2.55 17.19
C LYS A 48 12.10 -3.56 16.20
N ALA A 49 11.09 -3.14 15.45
CA ALA A 49 10.38 -3.97 14.50
C ALA A 49 10.00 -3.16 13.26
N CYS A 50 10.04 -3.83 12.11
CA CYS A 50 9.67 -3.29 10.80
C CYS A 50 8.24 -3.65 10.41
N PHE A 51 7.65 -4.69 11.02
CA PHE A 51 6.28 -5.12 10.75
C PHE A 51 5.68 -5.87 11.94
N SER A 52 4.35 -6.04 11.91
CA SER A 52 3.62 -6.94 12.80
C SER A 52 2.78 -7.89 11.97
N TYR A 53 2.70 -9.15 12.36
CA TYR A 53 1.74 -10.10 11.78
C TYR A 53 0.34 -9.82 12.32
N LEU A 54 -0.66 -9.97 11.46
CA LEU A 54 -2.07 -9.90 11.82
C LEU A 54 -2.92 -10.57 10.73
N THR A 55 -4.17 -10.88 11.05
CA THR A 55 -5.15 -11.25 10.03
C THR A 55 -5.97 -10.03 9.61
N PRO A 56 -6.42 -9.91 8.35
CA PRO A 56 -7.47 -8.96 7.98
C PRO A 56 -8.75 -9.22 8.80
N GLU A 57 -9.60 -8.21 8.94
CA GLU A 57 -10.94 -8.45 9.50
C GLU A 57 -11.94 -8.77 8.41
N GLU A 58 -12.88 -9.62 8.76
CA GLU A 58 -13.93 -10.10 7.87
C GLU A 58 -14.66 -8.92 7.21
N ALA A 59 -14.74 -8.99 5.90
CA ALA A 59 -15.48 -8.12 5.02
C ALA A 59 -16.88 -8.70 4.81
N PRO A 60 -17.96 -8.01 5.24
CA PRO A 60 -19.33 -8.48 5.05
C PRO A 60 -19.79 -8.28 3.60
N ASP A 61 -20.49 -9.28 3.07
CA ASP A 61 -21.04 -9.33 1.71
C ASP A 61 -20.10 -8.78 0.61
N PRO A 62 -18.86 -9.29 0.48
CA PRO A 62 -17.90 -8.74 -0.45
C PRO A 62 -18.35 -9.04 -1.89
N ARG A 63 -18.35 -8.00 -2.74
CA ARG A 63 -18.66 -8.12 -4.17
C ARG A 63 -17.58 -7.47 -5.01
N LEU A 64 -17.07 -8.21 -5.99
CA LEU A 64 -16.09 -7.71 -6.94
C LEU A 64 -16.75 -6.67 -7.86
N LEU A 65 -16.22 -5.46 -7.90
CA LEU A 65 -16.68 -4.39 -8.79
C LEU A 65 -15.80 -4.27 -10.03
N ALA A 66 -14.49 -4.42 -9.87
CA ALA A 66 -13.53 -4.33 -10.97
C ALA A 66 -12.28 -5.16 -10.68
N VAL A 67 -11.65 -5.62 -11.76
CA VAL A 67 -10.36 -6.31 -11.76
C VAL A 67 -9.51 -5.75 -12.90
N SER A 68 -8.21 -5.58 -12.68
CA SER A 68 -7.28 -5.20 -13.74
C SER A 68 -6.68 -6.43 -14.38
N ARG A 69 -7.03 -6.67 -15.65
CA ARG A 69 -6.46 -7.77 -16.45
C ARG A 69 -4.96 -7.65 -16.58
N THR A 70 -4.46 -6.44 -16.82
CA THR A 70 -3.02 -6.20 -16.93
C THR A 70 -2.27 -6.40 -15.61
N ALA A 71 -2.94 -6.26 -14.46
CA ALA A 71 -2.37 -6.62 -13.16
C ALA A 71 -2.42 -8.14 -12.93
N MET A 72 -3.44 -8.84 -13.44
CA MET A 72 -3.48 -10.31 -13.44
C MET A 72 -2.37 -10.89 -14.33
N GLU A 73 -2.21 -10.38 -15.55
CA GLU A 73 -1.12 -10.75 -16.47
C GLU A 73 0.25 -10.52 -15.85
N LEU A 74 0.44 -9.41 -15.13
CA LEU A 74 1.69 -9.10 -14.43
C LEU A 74 2.10 -10.18 -13.41
N LEU A 75 1.11 -10.80 -12.79
CA LEU A 75 1.25 -11.83 -11.76
C LEU A 75 1.18 -13.25 -12.35
N ASP A 76 1.10 -13.40 -13.67
CA ASP A 76 0.78 -14.64 -14.39
C ASP A 76 -0.52 -15.32 -13.90
N LEU A 77 -1.48 -14.56 -13.39
CA LEU A 77 -2.77 -15.10 -12.94
C LEU A 77 -3.71 -15.33 -14.12
N ASP A 78 -4.43 -16.46 -14.10
CA ASP A 78 -5.52 -16.69 -15.06
C ASP A 78 -6.68 -15.73 -14.79
N GLU A 79 -7.18 -15.07 -15.84
CA GLU A 79 -8.30 -14.13 -15.77
C GLU A 79 -9.57 -14.78 -15.21
N LYS A 80 -9.75 -16.09 -15.46
CA LYS A 80 -10.88 -16.87 -14.94
C LYS A 80 -10.91 -16.94 -13.41
N GLU A 81 -9.77 -16.77 -12.74
CA GLU A 81 -9.73 -16.74 -11.28
C GLU A 81 -10.58 -15.60 -10.72
N SER A 82 -10.71 -14.48 -11.45
CA SER A 82 -11.51 -13.34 -11.01
C SER A 82 -13.01 -13.63 -10.90
N GLU A 83 -13.49 -14.72 -11.53
CA GLU A 83 -14.87 -15.17 -11.47
C GLU A 83 -15.12 -16.15 -10.30
N THR A 84 -14.07 -16.57 -9.60
CA THR A 84 -14.18 -17.53 -8.49
C THR A 84 -14.53 -16.83 -7.18
N ASP A 85 -15.32 -17.50 -6.34
CA ASP A 85 -15.60 -17.03 -4.98
C ASP A 85 -14.30 -16.95 -4.16
N GLU A 86 -13.36 -17.87 -4.37
CA GLU A 86 -12.07 -17.88 -3.68
C GLU A 86 -11.27 -16.60 -3.90
N PHE A 87 -11.23 -16.08 -5.14
CA PHE A 87 -10.60 -14.80 -5.44
C PHE A 87 -11.22 -13.66 -4.64
N VAL A 88 -12.56 -13.59 -4.59
CA VAL A 88 -13.27 -12.57 -3.82
C VAL A 88 -12.99 -12.70 -2.33
N GLN A 89 -12.99 -13.92 -1.78
CA GLN A 89 -12.73 -14.15 -0.35
C GLN A 89 -11.27 -13.81 0.02
N ILE A 90 -10.29 -14.13 -0.83
CA ILE A 90 -8.88 -13.80 -0.57
C ILE A 90 -8.66 -12.29 -0.65
N PHE A 91 -9.10 -11.64 -1.72
CA PHE A 91 -8.83 -10.22 -1.93
C PHE A 91 -9.77 -9.27 -1.15
N SER A 92 -10.77 -9.81 -0.46
CA SER A 92 -11.52 -9.10 0.58
C SER A 92 -10.95 -9.30 1.98
N GLY A 93 -9.99 -10.22 2.16
CA GLY A 93 -9.38 -10.52 3.46
C GLY A 93 -10.14 -11.55 4.30
N ASN A 94 -11.20 -12.16 3.77
CA ASN A 94 -11.97 -13.21 4.46
C ASN A 94 -11.24 -14.55 4.50
N LYS A 95 -10.40 -14.82 3.49
CA LYS A 95 -9.55 -16.00 3.43
C LYS A 95 -8.10 -15.57 3.26
N VAL A 96 -7.19 -16.29 3.90
CA VAL A 96 -5.75 -16.16 3.69
C VAL A 96 -5.27 -17.33 2.83
N LEU A 97 -4.37 -17.07 1.90
CA LEU A 97 -3.80 -18.10 1.05
C LEU A 97 -2.98 -19.08 1.91
N GLU A 98 -3.08 -20.37 1.62
CA GLU A 98 -2.40 -21.41 2.41
C GLU A 98 -0.88 -21.20 2.44
N GLY A 99 -0.28 -21.38 3.62
CA GLY A 99 1.17 -21.17 3.82
C GLY A 99 1.62 -19.71 3.81
N THR A 100 0.68 -18.75 3.90
CA THR A 100 1.01 -17.31 3.98
C THR A 100 0.51 -16.68 5.27
N HIS A 101 1.19 -15.62 5.69
CA HIS A 101 0.89 -14.93 6.95
C HIS A 101 0.86 -13.42 6.69
N PRO A 102 -0.32 -12.77 6.75
CA PRO A 102 -0.43 -11.35 6.45
C PRO A 102 0.27 -10.45 7.49
N TRP A 103 0.77 -9.29 7.05
CA TRP A 103 1.49 -8.35 7.89
C TRP A 103 1.14 -6.89 7.60
N ALA A 104 1.46 -6.00 8.54
CA ALA A 104 1.42 -4.56 8.36
C ALA A 104 2.77 -3.94 8.72
N LEU A 105 3.26 -3.01 7.89
CA LEU A 105 4.56 -2.37 8.09
C LEU A 105 4.49 -1.29 9.18
N CYS A 106 5.54 -1.24 10.00
CA CYS A 106 5.86 -0.15 10.90
C CYS A 106 6.78 0.85 10.18
N TYR A 107 6.32 2.09 10.02
CA TYR A 107 7.13 3.17 9.47
C TYR A 107 6.76 4.49 10.12
N GLY A 108 7.60 5.49 9.93
CA GLY A 108 7.34 6.85 10.34
C GLY A 108 7.21 7.83 9.19
N GLY A 109 7.19 9.12 9.49
CA GLY A 109 7.17 10.11 8.42
C GLY A 109 7.01 11.54 8.91
N HIS A 110 7.61 12.46 8.16
CA HIS A 110 7.31 13.89 8.26
C HIS A 110 6.03 14.20 7.49
N GLN A 111 5.03 14.76 8.17
CA GLN A 111 3.79 15.21 7.54
C GLN A 111 3.82 16.74 7.44
N PHE A 112 3.71 17.27 6.21
CA PHE A 112 3.72 18.70 5.94
C PHE A 112 4.96 19.44 6.49
N GLY A 113 6.13 18.80 6.41
CA GLY A 113 7.40 19.37 6.90
C GLY A 113 7.54 19.37 8.42
N LYS A 114 6.55 18.88 9.17
CA LYS A 114 6.63 18.70 10.62
C LYS A 114 6.88 17.23 10.96
N SER A 115 7.79 16.98 11.90
CA SER A 115 7.73 15.75 12.67
C SER A 115 6.45 15.80 13.51
N ILE A 116 5.70 14.70 13.60
CA ILE A 116 4.43 14.62 14.33
C ILE A 116 4.73 14.58 15.85
N ASP A 117 5.21 15.69 16.40
CA ASP A 117 5.46 15.83 17.83
C ASP A 117 4.17 16.23 18.56
N PRO A 118 3.68 15.43 19.54
CA PRO A 118 2.62 15.89 20.43
C PRO A 118 3.08 17.04 21.34
N ALA A 119 4.38 17.28 21.53
CA ALA A 119 4.89 18.25 22.49
C ALA A 119 4.94 19.70 21.98
N HIS A 120 4.65 19.97 20.70
CA HIS A 120 4.84 21.31 20.11
C HIS A 120 3.60 21.92 19.44
N SER A 121 2.41 21.32 19.56
CA SER A 121 1.18 21.86 18.96
C SER A 121 0.16 22.46 19.92
N ASP A 122 0.35 22.41 21.25
CA ASP A 122 -0.52 23.12 22.20
C ASP A 122 0.17 23.38 23.56
N PRO A 123 0.46 24.65 23.93
CA PRO A 123 1.03 24.98 25.24
C PRO A 123 0.06 24.72 26.41
N HIS A 124 -1.24 24.47 26.18
CA HIS A 124 -2.19 24.09 27.23
C HIS A 124 -2.20 22.59 27.52
N ALA A 125 -1.71 21.73 26.61
CA ALA A 125 -1.64 20.29 26.84
C ALA A 125 -0.47 19.87 27.76
N THR A 126 0.56 20.72 27.90
CA THR A 126 1.76 20.45 28.69
C THR A 126 1.50 20.49 30.21
N LEU A 127 0.47 21.19 30.67
CA LEU A 127 0.15 21.31 32.10
C LEU A 127 -0.68 20.15 32.65
N ALA A 128 -1.39 19.39 31.80
CA ALA A 128 -2.21 18.26 32.24
C ALA A 128 -1.43 16.95 32.40
N LEU A 129 -0.23 16.84 31.82
CA LEU A 129 0.56 15.59 31.80
C LEU A 129 1.65 15.52 32.90
N ASN A 130 1.92 16.62 33.60
CA ASN A 130 3.01 16.67 34.60
C ASN A 130 2.59 16.22 36.02
N HIS A 131 1.36 15.76 36.24
CA HIS A 131 0.89 15.32 37.57
C HIS A 131 0.57 13.84 37.71
N PHE A 132 0.71 13.03 36.66
CA PHE A 132 0.59 11.58 36.76
C PHE A 132 1.86 10.88 36.27
N SER A 133 2.82 10.76 37.18
CA SER A 133 3.66 9.58 37.40
C SER A 133 4.14 8.75 36.18
N ARG A 134 5.44 8.87 35.88
CA ARG A 134 6.42 7.76 35.83
C ARG A 134 6.18 6.55 34.90
N THR A 135 5.49 6.71 33.77
CA THR A 135 5.45 5.64 32.75
C THR A 135 5.83 6.19 31.38
N HIS A 136 6.91 5.68 30.81
CA HIS A 136 7.45 6.05 29.50
C HIS A 136 6.51 5.57 28.37
N TYR A 137 5.35 6.21 28.19
CA TYR A 137 4.48 6.03 27.04
C TYR A 137 4.64 7.21 26.07
N VAL A 138 5.85 7.40 25.53
CA VAL A 138 6.06 8.36 24.45
C VAL A 138 5.85 7.63 23.13
N CYS A 139 4.67 7.84 22.53
CA CYS A 139 4.46 7.53 21.13
C CYS A 139 5.49 8.36 20.35
N SER A 140 6.45 7.68 19.70
CA SER A 140 7.53 8.36 18.97
C SER A 140 6.93 9.37 17.97
N PRO A 141 7.44 10.63 17.91
CA PRO A 141 6.91 11.72 17.10
C PRO A 141 6.80 11.45 15.59
N LEU A 142 7.29 10.32 15.12
CA LEU A 142 7.28 9.99 13.70
C LEU A 142 6.32 8.84 13.41
N ARG A 143 5.67 8.24 14.41
CA ARG A 143 5.03 6.93 14.23
C ARG A 143 3.76 7.00 13.37
N LEU A 144 3.84 6.36 12.21
CA LEU A 144 2.73 6.09 11.30
C LEU A 144 2.47 4.57 11.29
N GLY A 145 2.90 3.90 10.23
CA GLY A 145 2.62 2.49 9.97
C GLY A 145 1.41 2.27 9.06
N ASP A 146 1.23 1.04 8.62
CA ASP A 146 0.13 0.66 7.73
C ASP A 146 -1.20 0.65 8.50
N GLY A 147 -1.77 1.82 8.77
CA GLY A 147 -2.96 1.97 9.62
C GLY A 147 -4.29 1.53 9.00
N ARG A 148 -4.30 1.17 7.72
CA ARG A 148 -5.46 0.60 7.00
C ARG A 148 -5.04 -0.30 5.84
N ALA A 149 -3.81 -0.80 5.90
CA ALA A 149 -3.23 -1.61 4.83
C ALA A 149 -2.62 -2.88 5.44
N ILE A 150 -2.80 -4.00 4.75
CA ILE A 150 -2.34 -5.31 5.21
C ILE A 150 -1.79 -6.04 3.99
N SER A 151 -0.50 -6.34 4.00
CA SER A 151 0.14 -7.18 2.98
C SER A 151 -0.26 -8.62 3.23
N LEU A 152 -0.69 -9.32 2.18
CA LEU A 152 -1.14 -10.71 2.27
C LEU A 152 0.04 -11.68 2.10
N PHE A 153 0.76 -11.53 0.99
CA PHE A 153 1.89 -12.36 0.62
C PHE A 153 2.73 -11.68 -0.47
N GLU A 154 3.95 -12.19 -0.63
CA GLU A 154 4.82 -11.90 -1.76
C GLU A 154 4.72 -13.05 -2.78
N THR A 155 4.85 -12.75 -4.06
CA THR A 155 4.89 -13.72 -5.15
C THR A 155 5.98 -13.36 -6.16
N VAL A 156 6.33 -14.32 -7.02
CA VAL A 156 7.26 -14.12 -8.13
C VAL A 156 6.62 -14.53 -9.45
N ASN A 157 6.71 -13.66 -10.44
CA ASN A 157 6.21 -13.95 -11.77
C ASN A 157 7.23 -14.76 -12.60
N SER A 158 6.84 -15.15 -13.80
CA SER A 158 7.60 -15.90 -14.79
C SER A 158 8.87 -15.18 -15.24
N ARG A 159 8.92 -13.86 -15.07
CA ARG A 159 10.08 -13.00 -15.35
C ARG A 159 11.04 -12.86 -14.16
N GLN A 160 10.83 -13.63 -13.09
CA GLN A 160 11.60 -13.56 -11.84
C GLN A 160 11.49 -12.19 -11.14
N GLU A 161 10.38 -11.46 -11.36
CA GLU A 161 10.11 -10.22 -10.66
C GLU A 161 9.25 -10.48 -9.42
N ARG A 162 9.67 -9.95 -8.28
CA ARG A 162 8.93 -10.04 -7.01
C ARG A 162 7.82 -9.00 -6.95
N TRP A 163 6.65 -9.41 -6.46
CA TRP A 163 5.48 -8.58 -6.25
C TRP A 163 4.86 -8.85 -4.88
N GLU A 164 4.52 -7.79 -4.16
CA GLU A 164 3.85 -7.83 -2.85
C GLU A 164 2.41 -7.35 -3.02
N LEU A 165 1.46 -8.19 -2.61
CA LEU A 165 0.02 -7.91 -2.68
C LEU A 165 -0.47 -7.36 -1.34
N GLN A 166 -1.10 -6.19 -1.36
CA GLN A 166 -1.52 -5.47 -0.16
C GLN A 166 -2.96 -5.00 -0.27
N LEU A 167 -3.79 -5.42 0.69
CA LEU A 167 -5.17 -4.96 0.82
C LEU A 167 -5.21 -3.61 1.54
N LYS A 168 -5.91 -2.64 0.95
CA LYS A 168 -6.22 -1.36 1.59
C LYS A 168 -7.69 -1.33 1.99
N GLY A 169 -7.97 -1.08 3.26
CA GLY A 169 -9.32 -1.03 3.82
C GLY A 169 -9.79 -2.33 4.47
N ALA A 170 -8.90 -3.32 4.62
CA ALA A 170 -9.21 -4.65 5.15
C ALA A 170 -9.15 -4.75 6.69
N GLY A 171 -9.14 -3.61 7.40
CA GLY A 171 -9.26 -3.62 8.85
C GLY A 171 -8.26 -2.81 9.64
N ARG A 172 -8.45 -2.87 10.97
CA ARG A 172 -7.53 -2.27 11.92
C ARG A 172 -6.23 -3.05 11.99
N THR A 173 -5.16 -2.30 12.24
CA THR A 173 -3.81 -2.78 12.47
C THR A 173 -3.26 -2.11 13.73
N PRO A 174 -2.10 -2.56 14.25
CA PRO A 174 -1.43 -1.87 15.38
C PRO A 174 -1.09 -0.40 15.10
N TYR A 175 -1.24 0.03 13.84
CA TYR A 175 -0.88 1.34 13.30
C TYR A 175 -2.09 2.21 12.96
N SER A 176 -3.33 1.70 13.15
CA SER A 176 -4.57 2.43 12.84
C SER A 176 -4.79 3.67 13.69
N ARG A 177 -4.07 3.80 14.81
CA ARG A 177 -4.22 4.89 15.78
C ARG A 177 -5.67 4.98 16.24
N PHE A 178 -6.33 6.10 15.94
CA PHE A 178 -7.72 6.38 16.30
C PHE A 178 -8.70 6.04 15.16
N ALA A 179 -8.19 5.62 14.00
CA ALA A 179 -9.00 5.37 12.80
C ALA A 179 -9.57 3.94 12.78
N ASP A 180 -10.56 3.75 11.91
CA ASP A 180 -11.29 2.49 11.75
C ASP A 180 -10.57 1.41 10.94
N GLY A 181 -9.51 1.76 10.21
CA GLY A 181 -8.79 0.82 9.35
C GLY A 181 -9.49 0.49 8.02
N TYR A 182 -10.58 1.18 7.69
CA TYR A 182 -11.37 0.93 6.48
C TYR A 182 -11.15 1.99 5.39
N ALA A 183 -11.54 1.65 4.16
CA ALA A 183 -11.57 2.57 3.03
C ALA A 183 -13.01 2.68 2.50
N VAL A 184 -13.35 3.87 2.00
CA VAL A 184 -14.67 4.15 1.41
C VAL A 184 -14.63 3.93 -0.10
N LEU A 185 -15.74 3.50 -0.68
CA LEU A 185 -15.86 3.16 -2.09
C LEU A 185 -15.36 4.26 -3.03
N ARG A 186 -15.72 5.52 -2.78
CA ARG A 186 -15.27 6.66 -3.61
C ARG A 186 -13.75 6.78 -3.68
N SER A 187 -13.07 6.55 -2.56
CA SER A 187 -11.60 6.65 -2.48
C SER A 187 -10.93 5.47 -3.17
N SER A 188 -11.52 4.29 -3.02
CA SER A 188 -11.04 3.04 -3.60
C SER A 188 -11.19 3.02 -5.13
N ILE A 189 -12.31 3.54 -5.66
CA ILE A 189 -12.50 3.73 -7.11
C ILE A 189 -11.42 4.64 -7.69
N ARG A 190 -11.17 5.79 -7.07
CA ARG A 190 -10.13 6.73 -7.54
C ARG A 190 -8.75 6.09 -7.53
N GLU A 191 -8.39 5.40 -6.46
CA GLU A 191 -7.08 4.73 -6.38
C GLU A 191 -6.92 3.63 -7.43
N PHE A 192 -7.94 2.81 -7.65
CA PHE A 192 -7.93 1.78 -8.70
C PHE A 192 -7.74 2.40 -10.09
N LEU A 193 -8.57 3.38 -10.44
CA LEU A 193 -8.53 4.03 -11.76
C LEU A 193 -7.24 4.84 -11.98
N CYS A 194 -6.76 5.56 -10.96
CA CYS A 194 -5.50 6.31 -11.07
C CYS A 194 -4.30 5.39 -11.22
N SER A 195 -4.24 4.30 -10.45
CA SER A 195 -3.12 3.35 -10.49
C SER A 195 -2.98 2.72 -11.88
N GLU A 196 -4.10 2.25 -12.44
CA GLU A 196 -4.11 1.58 -13.74
C GLU A 196 -4.03 2.59 -14.91
N GLY A 197 -4.64 3.76 -14.76
CA GLY A 197 -4.54 4.84 -15.75
C GLY A 197 -3.13 5.44 -15.85
N MET A 198 -2.37 5.47 -14.75
CA MET A 198 -0.96 5.87 -14.76
C MET A 198 -0.02 4.78 -15.30
N TYR A 199 -0.43 3.51 -15.29
CA TYR A 199 0.38 2.41 -15.81
C TYR A 199 0.15 2.18 -17.31
N HIS A 200 -1.11 2.26 -17.77
CA HIS A 200 -1.48 1.80 -19.09
C HIS A 200 -1.65 2.93 -20.11
N PRO A 201 -0.85 2.95 -21.20
CA PRO A 201 -1.19 3.67 -22.41
C PRO A 201 -2.21 2.86 -23.22
N SER A 202 -3.46 3.31 -23.26
CA SER A 202 -4.45 2.98 -24.31
C SER A 202 -4.63 1.49 -24.70
N ARG A 203 -5.61 0.80 -24.11
CA ARG A 203 -6.46 -0.22 -24.80
C ARG A 203 -7.73 -0.66 -24.05
N GLU A 204 -7.84 -0.51 -22.72
CA GLU A 204 -8.97 -1.10 -21.95
C GLU A 204 -9.93 -0.15 -21.21
N LEU A 205 -9.80 1.18 -21.34
CA LEU A 205 -10.88 2.09 -20.88
C LEU A 205 -12.22 1.86 -21.61
N TYR A 206 -12.24 1.02 -22.64
CA TYR A 206 -13.44 0.56 -23.34
C TYR A 206 -14.30 -0.45 -22.55
N SER A 207 -13.81 -1.00 -21.42
CA SER A 207 -14.63 -1.88 -20.55
C SER A 207 -15.59 -1.11 -19.62
N CYS A 208 -15.38 0.21 -19.43
CA CYS A 208 -16.35 1.07 -18.74
C CYS A 208 -17.66 1.30 -19.53
N SER A 209 -17.73 0.88 -20.80
CA SER A 209 -18.97 0.95 -21.59
C SER A 209 -20.10 0.06 -21.05
N LYS A 210 -19.78 -0.98 -20.28
CA LYS A 210 -20.78 -1.82 -19.59
C LYS A 210 -21.41 -1.13 -18.37
N LEU A 211 -20.77 -0.10 -17.81
CA LEU A 211 -21.29 0.66 -16.67
C LEU A 211 -22.20 1.82 -17.10
N TYR A 212 -22.13 2.27 -18.36
CA TYR A 212 -22.92 3.40 -18.87
C TYR A 212 -23.33 3.22 -20.34
N PRO A 213 -24.35 2.40 -20.65
CA PRO A 213 -24.79 2.13 -22.02
C PRO A 213 -25.46 3.30 -22.74
N HIS A 214 -25.69 4.43 -22.07
CA HIS A 214 -26.43 5.59 -22.59
C HIS A 214 -25.55 6.79 -22.99
N LEU A 215 -24.23 6.75 -22.75
CA LEU A 215 -23.33 7.85 -23.11
C LEU A 215 -22.77 7.66 -24.53
N ALA A 216 -23.10 8.60 -25.42
CA ALA A 216 -22.57 8.63 -26.78
C ALA A 216 -21.02 8.75 -26.77
N PRO A 217 -20.29 8.17 -27.76
CA PRO A 217 -18.83 8.25 -27.83
C PRO A 217 -18.27 9.68 -27.84
N SER A 218 -19.06 10.66 -28.28
CA SER A 218 -18.74 12.09 -28.24
C SER A 218 -18.77 12.71 -26.83
N CYS A 219 -19.29 12.00 -25.84
CA CYS A 219 -19.33 12.41 -24.43
C CYS A 219 -18.16 11.82 -23.62
N LEU A 220 -17.30 11.00 -24.24
CA LEU A 220 -16.06 10.55 -23.59
C LEU A 220 -15.09 11.75 -23.50
N PRO A 221 -14.46 11.99 -22.34
CA PRO A 221 -14.02 13.35 -22.01
C PRO A 221 -12.68 13.76 -22.62
N PHE A 222 -12.02 12.89 -23.39
CA PHE A 222 -10.66 13.16 -23.88
C PHE A 222 -10.40 12.54 -25.27
N PRO A 223 -9.72 13.25 -26.19
CA PRO A 223 -9.26 12.66 -27.43
C PRO A 223 -8.28 11.51 -27.13
N PRO A 224 -8.29 10.42 -27.94
CA PRO A 224 -7.43 9.23 -27.73
C PRO A 224 -5.93 9.51 -27.60
N LEU A 225 -5.48 10.68 -28.06
CA LEU A 225 -4.08 11.12 -28.07
C LEU A 225 -3.54 11.59 -26.72
N ALA A 226 -4.39 11.98 -25.74
CA ALA A 226 -3.91 12.45 -24.43
C ALA A 226 -3.63 11.31 -23.42
N LEU A 227 -4.10 10.10 -23.70
CA LEU A 227 -3.92 8.89 -22.87
C LEU A 227 -2.85 7.95 -23.44
N SER A 228 -2.23 8.32 -24.56
CA SER A 228 -1.09 7.60 -25.12
C SER A 228 0.18 8.08 -24.41
N ALA A 229 0.78 7.19 -23.62
CA ALA A 229 2.12 7.27 -23.04
C ALA A 229 2.29 8.03 -21.70
N LEU A 230 1.81 7.45 -20.60
CA LEU A 230 2.36 7.75 -19.28
C LEU A 230 3.05 6.51 -18.72
N SER A 231 4.29 6.24 -19.14
CA SER A 231 5.14 5.22 -18.51
C SER A 231 5.68 5.73 -17.15
N VAL A 232 4.81 6.30 -16.32
CA VAL A 232 5.18 6.84 -15.02
C VAL A 232 5.17 5.69 -14.00
N PRO A 233 6.27 5.45 -13.27
CA PRO A 233 6.29 4.42 -12.24
C PRO A 233 5.16 4.62 -11.23
N THR A 234 4.33 3.60 -11.05
CA THR A 234 3.18 3.63 -10.15
C THR A 234 2.96 2.24 -9.53
N THR A 235 2.31 2.20 -8.38
CA THR A 235 1.72 0.97 -7.86
C THR A 235 0.57 0.54 -8.74
N ARG A 236 0.28 -0.75 -8.77
CA ARG A 236 -0.81 -1.34 -9.55
C ARG A 236 -2.01 -1.64 -8.66
N ALA A 237 -3.19 -1.72 -9.25
CA ALA A 237 -4.41 -2.14 -8.56
C ALA A 237 -4.96 -3.41 -9.21
N LEU A 238 -4.97 -4.52 -8.47
CA LEU A 238 -5.45 -5.82 -8.94
C LEU A 238 -6.97 -5.89 -8.94
N SER A 239 -7.60 -5.58 -7.81
CA SER A 239 -9.04 -5.72 -7.64
C SER A 239 -9.63 -4.59 -6.79
N LEU A 240 -10.91 -4.31 -7.05
CA LEU A 240 -11.76 -3.41 -6.28
C LEU A 240 -12.99 -4.19 -5.83
N ILE A 241 -13.14 -4.35 -4.52
CA ILE A 241 -14.24 -5.05 -3.89
C ILE A 241 -15.03 -4.06 -3.04
N VAL A 242 -16.36 -4.07 -3.17
CA VAL A 242 -17.27 -3.34 -2.28
C VAL A 242 -17.79 -4.28 -1.19
N THR A 243 -18.03 -3.75 0.00
CA THR A 243 -18.58 -4.49 1.13
C THR A 243 -19.88 -3.84 1.60
N SER A 244 -20.73 -4.57 2.31
CA SER A 244 -21.95 -4.00 2.89
C SER A 244 -21.70 -3.11 4.11
N ARG A 245 -20.47 -3.12 4.64
CA ARG A 245 -20.01 -2.33 5.80
C ARG A 245 -20.21 -0.84 5.57
N ASP A 246 -20.76 -0.18 6.58
CA ASP A 246 -20.90 1.27 6.62
C ASP A 246 -19.63 1.90 7.24
N VAL A 247 -19.10 2.91 6.56
CA VAL A 247 -17.87 3.63 6.93
C VAL A 247 -18.18 5.12 7.00
N TYR A 248 -17.84 5.75 8.12
CA TYR A 248 -18.16 7.15 8.39
C TYR A 248 -16.94 8.05 8.12
N ARG A 249 -17.16 9.18 7.45
CA ARG A 249 -16.14 10.20 7.14
C ARG A 249 -16.68 11.61 7.39
N GLU A 250 -15.82 12.54 7.79
CA GLU A 250 -16.19 13.88 8.27
C GLU A 250 -16.37 14.92 7.14
N ASP A 251 -15.97 14.59 5.92
CA ASP A 251 -16.03 15.44 4.74
C ASP A 251 -17.44 15.55 4.12
N ALA A 252 -18.45 14.97 4.76
CA ALA A 252 -19.86 15.27 4.47
C ALA A 252 -20.29 16.55 5.22
N PRO A 253 -21.07 17.47 4.60
CA PRO A 253 -21.62 18.64 5.29
C PRO A 253 -22.28 18.24 6.61
N SER A 254 -22.12 19.08 7.64
CA SER A 254 -22.38 18.81 9.06
C SER A 254 -23.72 18.14 9.40
N ASP A 255 -24.70 18.26 8.50
CA ASP A 255 -26.08 17.89 8.74
C ASP A 255 -26.46 16.57 8.02
N ALA A 256 -25.51 15.95 7.30
CA ALA A 256 -25.72 14.74 6.51
C ALA A 256 -24.50 13.79 6.57
N ARG A 257 -24.08 13.38 7.77
CA ARG A 257 -23.12 12.26 7.95
C ARG A 257 -23.76 10.95 7.49
N GLN A 258 -23.87 10.77 6.18
CA GLN A 258 -24.36 9.53 5.61
C GLN A 258 -23.24 8.49 5.61
N PRO A 259 -23.51 7.26 6.04
CA PRO A 259 -22.54 6.19 5.91
C PRO A 259 -22.21 5.95 4.45
N GLU A 260 -20.93 5.82 4.14
CA GLU A 260 -20.49 5.36 2.83
C GLU A 260 -20.24 3.85 2.86
N LYS A 261 -20.42 3.20 1.71
CA LYS A 261 -20.05 1.79 1.59
C LYS A 261 -18.53 1.61 1.68
N GLY A 262 -18.15 0.64 2.49
CA GLY A 262 -16.78 0.15 2.61
C GLY A 262 -16.32 -0.47 1.30
N ALA A 263 -15.03 -0.36 1.04
CA ALA A 263 -14.41 -1.01 -0.10
C ALA A 263 -12.97 -1.40 0.22
N ILE A 264 -12.49 -2.42 -0.48
CA ILE A 264 -11.15 -2.96 -0.36
C ILE A 264 -10.50 -2.91 -1.75
N VAL A 265 -9.30 -2.36 -1.81
CA VAL A 265 -8.47 -2.40 -3.04
C VAL A 265 -7.29 -3.31 -2.77
N CYS A 266 -7.13 -4.34 -3.61
CA CYS A 266 -5.89 -5.11 -3.64
C CYS A 266 -4.87 -4.36 -4.51
N ARG A 267 -3.79 -3.93 -3.89
CA ARG A 267 -2.70 -3.19 -4.53
C ARG A 267 -1.51 -4.10 -4.73
N VAL A 268 -0.74 -3.84 -5.78
CA VAL A 268 0.39 -4.68 -6.17
C VAL A 268 1.60 -3.78 -6.45
N ALA A 269 2.73 -4.08 -5.81
CA ALA A 269 3.97 -3.32 -5.99
C ALA A 269 5.19 -4.23 -5.75
N PRO A 270 6.38 -3.89 -6.29
CA PRO A 270 7.59 -4.66 -5.99
C PRO A 270 8.02 -4.56 -4.52
N SER A 271 7.65 -3.47 -3.84
CA SER A 271 7.88 -3.28 -2.40
C SER A 271 6.99 -2.16 -1.88
N TRP A 272 6.53 -2.29 -0.63
CA TRP A 272 5.81 -1.23 0.09
C TRP A 272 6.70 -0.44 1.08
N LEU A 273 8.03 -0.61 1.01
CA LEU A 273 8.98 0.15 1.82
C LEU A 273 9.03 1.63 1.40
N ARG A 274 9.20 2.50 2.41
CA ARG A 274 9.15 3.95 2.30
C ARG A 274 10.35 4.58 2.99
N PHE A 275 10.66 5.85 2.71
CA PHE A 275 11.67 6.59 3.47
C PHE A 275 11.35 6.62 4.96
N GLY A 276 10.06 6.67 5.29
CA GLY A 276 9.55 6.53 6.64
C GLY A 276 10.03 5.31 7.43
N ASN A 277 10.33 4.19 6.75
CA ASN A 277 10.86 3.00 7.42
C ASN A 277 12.26 3.26 7.99
N PHE A 278 13.10 4.04 7.29
CA PHE A 278 14.39 4.48 7.83
C PHE A 278 14.21 5.53 8.92
N GLU A 279 13.33 6.50 8.73
CA GLU A 279 13.13 7.62 9.66
C GLU A 279 12.70 7.12 11.04
N ILE A 280 11.81 6.12 11.12
CA ILE A 280 11.37 5.60 12.42
C ILE A 280 12.47 4.86 13.16
N LEU A 281 13.29 4.06 12.46
CA LEU A 281 14.41 3.33 13.05
C LEU A 281 15.49 4.31 13.53
N HIS A 282 15.84 5.28 12.68
CA HIS A 282 16.77 6.34 13.01
C HIS A 282 16.32 7.17 14.22
N SER A 283 15.04 7.58 14.27
CA SER A 283 14.49 8.38 15.38
C SER A 283 14.56 7.66 16.74
N ARG A 284 14.63 6.33 16.71
CA ARG A 284 14.75 5.47 17.88
C ARG A 284 16.19 5.09 18.21
N LYS A 285 17.16 5.65 17.47
CA LYS A 285 18.59 5.34 17.57
C LYS A 285 18.88 3.86 17.32
N ASP A 286 18.07 3.21 16.47
CA ASP A 286 18.23 1.80 16.10
C ASP A 286 19.10 1.66 14.84
N ALA A 287 20.41 1.82 15.03
CA ALA A 287 21.38 1.76 13.93
C ALA A 287 21.43 0.38 13.26
N GLU A 288 21.23 -0.68 14.04
CA GLU A 288 21.22 -2.05 13.54
C GLU A 288 19.99 -2.31 12.66
N GLY A 289 18.80 -1.87 13.09
CA GLY A 289 17.61 -1.93 12.26
C GLY A 289 17.75 -1.14 10.95
N VAL A 290 18.37 0.05 11.00
CA VAL A 290 18.67 0.85 9.79
C VAL A 290 19.59 0.06 8.84
N ARG A 291 20.64 -0.58 9.36
CA ARG A 291 21.57 -1.39 8.58
C ARG A 291 20.87 -2.58 7.92
N GLN A 292 20.09 -3.35 8.69
CA GLN A 292 19.34 -4.50 8.18
C GLN A 292 18.36 -4.10 7.08
N LEU A 293 17.62 -3.00 7.26
CA LEU A 293 16.71 -2.47 6.25
C LEU A 293 17.46 -2.03 4.99
N ALA A 294 18.61 -1.35 5.13
CA ALA A 294 19.43 -0.93 4.00
C ALA A 294 19.98 -2.12 3.22
N GLU A 295 20.42 -3.18 3.91
CA GLU A 295 20.92 -4.41 3.29
C GLU A 295 19.84 -5.14 2.52
N PHE A 296 18.64 -5.26 3.11
CA PHE A 296 17.47 -5.83 2.44
C PHE A 296 17.12 -5.05 1.17
N ILE A 297 17.00 -3.72 1.24
CA ILE A 297 16.66 -2.89 0.08
C ILE A 297 17.73 -2.99 -1.01
N ALA A 298 19.02 -2.93 -0.63
CA ALA A 298 20.11 -3.03 -1.59
C ALA A 298 20.16 -4.39 -2.29
N ARG A 299 19.70 -5.47 -1.64
CA ARG A 299 19.72 -6.83 -2.18
C ARG A 299 18.46 -7.14 -2.99
N GLU A 300 17.29 -6.85 -2.43
CA GLU A 300 16.01 -7.41 -2.89
C GLU A 300 15.07 -6.40 -3.57
N VAL A 301 15.32 -5.09 -3.41
CA VAL A 301 14.41 -4.04 -3.92
C VAL A 301 15.07 -3.24 -5.03
N ILE A 302 16.25 -2.68 -4.77
CA ILE A 302 16.99 -1.89 -5.75
C ILE A 302 17.95 -2.77 -6.57
N VAL A 303 18.37 -3.90 -6.02
CA VAL A 303 19.31 -4.86 -6.63
C VAL A 303 20.59 -4.14 -7.09
N VAL A 304 21.38 -3.67 -6.13
CA VAL A 304 22.67 -3.02 -6.39
C VAL A 304 23.74 -4.11 -6.50
N PRO A 305 24.49 -4.19 -7.62
CA PRO A 305 25.58 -5.16 -7.76
C PRO A 305 26.58 -5.06 -6.61
N GLU A 306 26.98 -6.22 -6.08
CA GLU A 306 28.10 -6.29 -5.15
C GLU A 306 29.36 -5.84 -5.89
N GLY A 307 29.91 -4.71 -5.45
CA GLY A 307 31.27 -4.34 -5.87
C GLY A 307 32.24 -5.20 -5.08
N LYS A 308 33.31 -5.69 -5.72
CA LYS A 308 34.39 -6.34 -4.98
C LYS A 308 34.93 -5.38 -3.93
N MET A 309 35.10 -5.89 -2.71
CA MET A 309 35.69 -5.14 -1.61
C MET A 309 37.11 -4.71 -2.04
N GLY A 310 37.35 -3.40 -2.17
CA GLY A 310 38.64 -2.84 -2.57
C GLY A 310 38.82 -2.47 -4.05
N GLU A 311 37.85 -2.72 -4.94
CA GLU A 311 37.87 -2.20 -6.33
C GLU A 311 36.98 -0.93 -6.47
N GLU A 312 37.03 -0.03 -5.49
CA GLU A 312 36.32 1.26 -5.55
C GLU A 312 37.08 2.25 -6.43
N LYS A 313 37.02 2.08 -7.76
CA LYS A 313 37.60 3.05 -8.70
C LYS A 313 36.85 4.40 -8.73
N GLU A 314 35.68 4.51 -8.08
CA GLU A 314 34.86 5.74 -8.02
C GLU A 314 34.24 6.04 -6.62
N GLY A 315 34.85 5.63 -5.51
CA GLY A 315 34.65 6.27 -4.19
C GLY A 315 33.27 6.21 -3.49
N TRP A 316 32.39 5.23 -3.77
CA TRP A 316 31.12 5.06 -3.03
C TRP A 316 30.90 3.59 -2.66
N ASN A 317 30.61 3.33 -1.37
CA ASN A 317 30.24 1.99 -0.90
C ASN A 317 28.86 1.54 -1.43
N ARG A 318 28.46 0.29 -1.17
CA ARG A 318 27.19 -0.30 -1.65
C ARG A 318 25.96 0.54 -1.29
N PHE A 319 25.89 1.07 -0.08
CA PHE A 319 24.76 1.89 0.37
C PHE A 319 24.74 3.27 -0.30
N GLY A 320 25.91 3.85 -0.57
CA GLY A 320 26.03 5.05 -1.37
C GLY A 320 25.48 4.86 -2.79
N ARG A 321 25.81 3.73 -3.44
CA ARG A 321 25.25 3.39 -4.76
C ARG A 321 23.74 3.16 -4.71
N MET A 322 23.24 2.49 -3.67
CA MET A 322 21.80 2.34 -3.42
C MET A 322 21.11 3.70 -3.30
N PHE A 323 21.67 4.61 -2.50
CA PHE A 323 21.10 5.95 -2.31
C PHE A 323 21.07 6.76 -3.62
N ARG A 324 22.15 6.72 -4.40
CA ARG A 324 22.21 7.35 -5.73
C ARG A 324 21.12 6.81 -6.66
N GLU A 325 20.89 5.50 -6.64
CA GLU A 325 19.87 4.85 -7.47
C GLU A 325 18.45 5.21 -7.03
N VAL A 326 18.20 5.27 -5.71
CA VAL A 326 16.93 5.76 -5.15
C VAL A 326 16.68 7.22 -5.56
N ALA A 327 17.69 8.08 -5.47
CA ALA A 327 17.59 9.48 -5.90
C ALA A 327 17.29 9.59 -7.40
N ARG A 328 17.97 8.79 -8.23
CA ARG A 328 17.74 8.73 -9.68
C ARG A 328 16.32 8.30 -10.03
N LYS A 329 15.82 7.21 -9.44
CA LYS A 329 14.45 6.73 -9.65
C LYS A 329 13.40 7.75 -9.19
N THR A 330 13.65 8.42 -8.07
CA THR A 330 12.78 9.49 -7.56
C THR A 330 12.74 10.68 -8.52
N ALA A 331 13.89 11.12 -9.03
CA ALA A 331 13.97 12.21 -10.00
C ALA A 331 13.21 11.85 -11.31
N GLN A 332 13.36 10.62 -11.80
CA GLN A 332 12.63 10.14 -12.99
C GLN A 332 11.13 10.12 -12.76
N MET A 333 10.67 9.62 -11.61
CA MET A 333 9.25 9.62 -11.24
C MET A 333 8.68 11.04 -11.20
N VAL A 334 9.36 11.97 -10.53
CA VAL A 334 8.92 13.37 -10.41
C VAL A 334 8.92 14.05 -11.78
N ALA A 335 9.94 13.83 -12.62
CA ALA A 335 9.99 14.34 -13.99
C ALA A 335 8.81 13.82 -14.83
N GLY A 336 8.47 12.53 -14.69
CA GLY A 336 7.28 11.94 -15.28
C GLY A 336 6.00 12.62 -14.82
N TRP A 337 5.84 12.91 -13.53
CA TRP A 337 4.67 13.67 -13.04
C TRP A 337 4.59 15.07 -13.62
N GLN A 338 5.71 15.77 -13.74
CA GLN A 338 5.71 17.12 -14.30
C GLN A 338 5.38 17.13 -15.80
N SER A 339 5.77 16.10 -16.55
CA SER A 339 5.49 16.02 -17.99
C SER A 339 4.02 15.75 -18.31
N VAL A 340 3.29 15.03 -17.45
CA VAL A 340 1.83 14.81 -17.59
C VAL A 340 1.02 16.07 -17.29
N GLY A 341 1.55 16.94 -16.44
CA GLY A 341 0.90 18.17 -15.99
C GLY A 341 0.02 17.98 -14.76
N LYS A 342 0.18 18.90 -13.80
CA LYS A 342 -0.62 19.04 -12.55
C LYS A 342 -2.14 19.11 -12.79
N SER A 343 -2.53 19.55 -13.99
CA SER A 343 -3.91 19.73 -14.43
C SER A 343 -4.64 18.41 -14.73
N TRP A 344 -3.93 17.33 -15.07
CA TRP A 344 -4.54 16.02 -15.28
C TRP A 344 -4.99 15.41 -13.94
N TRP A 345 -4.14 15.50 -12.92
CA TRP A 345 -4.40 15.01 -11.57
C TRP A 345 -5.60 15.70 -10.91
N MET A 346 -5.63 17.03 -10.92
CA MET A 346 -6.73 17.81 -10.34
C MET A 346 -8.05 17.59 -11.11
N ARG A 347 -8.01 17.58 -12.45
CA ARG A 347 -9.23 17.40 -13.27
C ARG A 347 -9.79 15.98 -13.25
N MET A 348 -8.94 14.96 -13.12
CA MET A 348 -9.38 13.57 -12.92
C MET A 348 -10.11 13.42 -11.57
N LEU A 349 -9.57 14.02 -10.50
CA LEU A 349 -10.20 14.03 -9.18
C LEU A 349 -11.51 14.84 -9.15
N GLU A 350 -11.55 16.00 -9.80
CA GLU A 350 -12.75 16.86 -9.90
C GLU A 350 -13.87 16.22 -10.74
N ARG A 351 -13.56 15.53 -11.85
CA ARG A 351 -14.59 14.91 -12.70
C ARG A 351 -15.09 13.55 -12.20
N LEU A 352 -14.25 12.75 -11.53
CA LEU A 352 -14.70 11.50 -10.91
C LEU A 352 -15.61 11.75 -9.70
N THR A 353 -15.49 12.92 -9.06
CA THR A 353 -16.40 13.33 -7.99
C THR A 353 -17.71 13.92 -8.51
N SER A 354 -17.73 14.55 -9.69
CA SER A 354 -18.94 15.15 -10.27
C SER A 354 -19.88 14.18 -11.00
N VAL A 355 -19.43 12.97 -11.34
CA VAL A 355 -20.25 11.94 -12.05
C VAL A 355 -20.96 10.99 -11.07
N LEU A 356 -20.68 11.09 -9.77
CA LEU A 356 -21.22 10.21 -8.71
C LEU A 356 -22.20 10.92 -7.77
N TRP A 357 -22.82 12.02 -8.19
CA TRP A 357 -23.92 12.70 -7.49
C TRP A 357 -25.13 12.87 -8.39
#